data_AF-A0A9D4J6B1-F1
#
_entry.id   AF-A0A9D4J6B1-F1
#
_cell.length_a   1.000
_cell.length_b   1.000
_cell.length_c   1.000
_cell.angle_alpha   90.00
_cell.angle_beta   90.00
_cell.angle_gamma   90.00
#
_symmetry.space_group_name_H-M   'P 1'
#
loop_
_entity.id
_entity.type
_entity.pdbx_description
1 polymer ?
#
loop_
_entity_poly.entity_id
_entity_poly.type
_entity_poly.pdbx_seq_one_letter_code
_entity_poly.pdbx_strand_id
1 'polypeptide(L)'
;MVGILENLANCMNREEKTHKDLKEFEEYIIAPDREGRFCPANQLAFEDNVMTTKTKLRLLHEGVSPNIGKVIGVRSKRLQLLKQYTHAIPFGQREELTTRLNGLLKDYPSDEIMNELIQNADDAGACEIHFIKYYEQKQVEKSLEHGRILQPALCIYNNSCFTESDFQGIQKLGIGSKADDPSKTGQFGLGFNAVYHVTDFPSFLTKGPNLGENGQVCMFDPLLTHIRDILDGEPGIRYNVDDLNANFPDTTIGFPTITGPCGTMFRLPLRREESKISKSCFALDDVDILLEKFISVMPNCMHFLRHIRKMKISRYENGDYVDEYVVESEITNKDDGKQQCDFFEEFHTLIESNIMHDDIFNANPLDVAYKMRIHDTRGVDTTWLIVHQFGSIRCEGKDFHEMRVIFRQEELRFIPTGGVSIQLCSKNVREFLKPMLQHLETEHKSAKRLQTFQLPPTGSTYGHLPQAGRHTRSQTANGNLYCFLPLPGKTGLPFNVNGHFSVDRARRGLLEDGYRKKWNTFLLSFIVTEALIKALKYLQKYWIEENTDMLLKKYV
;
A
#
# COMPACT_ATOMS: atom_id res chain seq x y z
N MET A 1 -20.59 -29.99 31.01
CA MET A 1 -21.22 -28.71 30.61
C MET A 1 -20.28 -27.53 30.78
N VAL A 2 -19.69 -27.30 31.96
CA VAL A 2 -18.60 -26.31 32.14
C VAL A 2 -17.52 -26.52 31.07
N GLY A 3 -17.08 -27.76 30.84
CA GLY A 3 -16.15 -28.10 29.75
C GLY A 3 -16.63 -27.79 28.32
N ILE A 4 -17.94 -27.72 28.06
CA ILE A 4 -18.48 -27.30 26.74
C ILE A 4 -18.38 -25.78 26.60
N LEU A 5 -18.72 -25.03 27.65
CA LEU A 5 -18.56 -23.57 27.67
C LEU A 5 -17.08 -23.15 27.64
N GLU A 6 -16.21 -23.92 28.27
CA GLU A 6 -14.75 -23.77 28.16
C GLU A 6 -14.26 -24.01 26.75
N ASN A 7 -14.70 -25.08 26.09
CA ASN A 7 -14.36 -25.34 24.69
C ASN A 7 -14.88 -24.26 23.75
N LEU A 8 -16.12 -23.79 23.95
CA LEU A 8 -16.67 -22.67 23.19
C LEU A 8 -15.84 -21.39 23.39
N ALA A 9 -15.51 -21.06 24.64
CA ALA A 9 -14.68 -19.91 24.94
C ALA A 9 -13.27 -20.02 24.34
N ASN A 10 -12.68 -21.22 24.35
CA ASN A 10 -11.39 -21.49 23.72
C ASN A 10 -11.45 -21.36 22.19
N CYS A 11 -12.52 -21.85 21.56
CA CYS A 11 -12.75 -21.69 20.12
C CYS A 11 -12.93 -20.21 19.76
N MET A 12 -13.75 -19.48 20.50
CA MET A 12 -13.96 -18.04 20.28
C MET A 12 -12.65 -17.25 20.41
N ASN A 13 -11.88 -17.50 21.47
CA ASN A 13 -10.59 -16.85 21.66
C ASN A 13 -9.58 -17.20 20.56
N ARG A 14 -9.55 -18.46 20.09
CA ARG A 14 -8.68 -18.90 19.00
C ARG A 14 -9.04 -18.23 17.67
N GLU A 15 -10.31 -17.96 17.43
CA GLU A 15 -10.79 -17.26 16.24
C GLU A 15 -10.85 -15.73 16.41
N GLU A 16 -10.33 -15.20 17.52
CA GLU A 16 -10.41 -13.77 17.87
C GLU A 16 -11.83 -13.19 17.86
N LYS A 17 -12.84 -14.05 18.05
CA LYS A 17 -14.25 -13.68 18.10
C LYS A 17 -14.68 -13.33 19.50
N THR A 18 -15.53 -12.32 19.59
CA THR A 18 -16.19 -11.88 20.82
C THR A 18 -17.68 -12.20 20.76
N HIS A 19 -18.38 -12.08 21.90
CA HIS A 19 -19.84 -12.18 21.93
C HIS A 19 -20.54 -11.19 20.99
N LYS A 20 -19.90 -10.08 20.60
CA LYS A 20 -20.46 -9.12 19.64
C LYS A 20 -20.53 -9.68 18.22
N ASP A 21 -19.61 -10.57 17.88
CA ASP A 21 -19.55 -11.23 16.57
C ASP A 21 -20.60 -12.34 16.45
N LEU A 22 -21.21 -12.72 17.57
CA LEU A 22 -22.29 -13.71 17.67
C LEU A 22 -23.64 -13.05 18.02
N LYS A 23 -23.81 -11.76 17.74
CA LYS A 23 -25.02 -11.00 18.12
C LYS A 23 -26.31 -11.60 17.57
N GLU A 24 -26.28 -12.17 16.38
CA GLU A 24 -27.42 -12.89 15.78
C GLU A 24 -27.74 -14.21 16.51
N PHE A 25 -26.78 -14.76 17.24
CA PHE A 25 -26.90 -15.99 18.00
C PHE A 25 -26.98 -15.77 19.52
N GLU A 26 -27.11 -14.51 19.98
CA GLU A 26 -27.02 -14.14 21.40
C GLU A 26 -28.04 -14.88 22.28
N GLU A 27 -29.21 -15.20 21.73
CA GLU A 27 -30.27 -15.95 22.42
C GLU A 27 -29.98 -17.46 22.52
N TYR A 28 -29.09 -18.00 21.68
CA TYR A 28 -28.75 -19.43 21.63
C TYR A 28 -27.56 -19.79 22.52
N ILE A 29 -26.76 -18.81 22.94
CA ILE A 29 -25.67 -19.02 23.88
C ILE A 29 -26.27 -19.15 25.28
N ILE A 30 -26.43 -20.39 25.75
CA ILE A 30 -27.02 -20.70 27.06
C ILE A 30 -25.97 -21.10 28.09
N ALA A 31 -26.17 -20.67 29.32
CA ALA A 31 -25.37 -21.08 30.47
C ALA A 31 -26.27 -21.36 31.69
N PRO A 32 -25.80 -22.18 32.65
CA PRO A 32 -26.57 -22.46 33.85
C PRO A 32 -26.55 -21.26 34.81
N ASP A 33 -27.72 -20.96 35.41
CA ASP A 33 -27.80 -20.12 36.59
C ASP A 33 -27.33 -20.88 37.86
N ARG A 34 -27.27 -20.22 39.01
CA ARG A 34 -26.90 -20.85 40.29
C ARG A 34 -27.83 -21.98 40.74
N GLU A 35 -29.04 -22.06 40.19
CA GLU A 35 -29.99 -23.15 40.46
C GLU A 35 -29.88 -24.27 39.41
N GLY A 36 -28.91 -24.18 38.49
CA GLY A 36 -28.67 -25.17 37.44
C GLY A 36 -29.63 -25.06 36.25
N ARG A 37 -30.44 -24.01 36.16
CA ARG A 37 -31.35 -23.79 35.03
C ARG A 37 -30.64 -23.09 33.89
N PHE A 38 -30.84 -23.60 32.68
CA PHE A 38 -30.28 -22.99 31.48
C PHE A 38 -31.02 -21.72 31.11
N CYS A 39 -30.27 -20.63 30.99
CA CYS A 39 -30.77 -19.34 30.55
C CYS A 39 -29.85 -18.78 29.46
N PRO A 40 -30.36 -17.93 28.55
CA PRO A 40 -29.51 -17.14 27.68
C PRO A 40 -28.45 -16.37 28.47
N ALA A 41 -27.20 -16.38 28.00
CA ALA A 41 -26.07 -15.78 28.69
C ALA A 41 -26.25 -14.26 28.93
N ASN A 42 -26.96 -13.57 28.03
CA ASN A 42 -27.29 -12.15 28.18
C ASN A 42 -28.29 -11.84 29.31
N GLN A 43 -29.00 -12.85 29.84
CA GLN A 43 -29.90 -12.76 30.99
C GLN A 43 -29.21 -13.12 32.32
N LEU A 44 -27.97 -13.59 32.27
CA LEU A 44 -27.19 -13.95 33.44
C LEU A 44 -26.20 -12.84 33.81
N ALA A 45 -25.83 -12.79 35.08
CA ALA A 45 -24.76 -11.95 35.57
C ALA A 45 -23.77 -12.75 36.42
N PHE A 46 -22.47 -12.53 36.26
CA PHE A 46 -21.50 -13.07 37.22
C PHE A 46 -21.35 -12.15 38.43
N GLU A 47 -21.11 -12.74 39.60
CA GLU A 47 -20.94 -12.00 40.85
C GLU A 47 -19.59 -11.25 40.84
N ASP A 48 -19.62 -9.96 41.21
CA ASP A 48 -18.47 -9.05 41.16
C ASP A 48 -18.36 -8.15 42.40
N ASN A 49 -18.72 -8.73 43.56
CA ASN A 49 -18.61 -8.19 44.91
C ASN A 49 -19.41 -6.89 45.14
N VAL A 50 -20.52 -6.72 44.43
CA VAL A 50 -21.44 -5.59 44.67
C VAL A 50 -22.35 -5.92 45.87
N MET A 51 -22.27 -5.08 46.91
CA MET A 51 -22.98 -5.19 48.21
C MET A 51 -24.52 -5.15 48.13
N THR A 52 -25.11 -5.08 46.94
CA THR A 52 -26.55 -5.00 46.75
C THR A 52 -27.19 -6.38 46.88
N THR A 53 -28.08 -6.53 47.86
CA THR A 53 -28.81 -7.77 48.19
C THR A 53 -30.21 -7.88 47.60
N LYS A 54 -30.73 -6.79 46.99
CA LYS A 54 -32.09 -6.72 46.41
C LYS A 54 -32.04 -6.65 44.89
N THR A 55 -31.64 -7.72 44.21
CA THR A 55 -31.63 -7.79 42.75
C THR A 55 -32.29 -9.06 42.25
N LYS A 56 -33.25 -8.97 41.31
CA LYS A 56 -33.86 -10.13 40.63
C LYS A 56 -32.97 -10.71 39.51
N LEU A 57 -31.68 -10.36 39.48
CA LEU A 57 -30.74 -10.81 38.46
C LEU A 57 -30.44 -12.30 38.66
N ARG A 58 -30.47 -13.07 37.58
CA ARG A 58 -30.04 -14.47 37.60
C ARG A 58 -28.52 -14.51 37.58
N LEU A 59 -27.93 -15.17 38.57
CA LEU A 59 -26.48 -15.25 38.66
C LEU A 59 -25.97 -16.47 37.91
N LEU A 60 -24.87 -16.30 37.18
CA LEU A 60 -24.13 -17.38 36.54
C LEU A 60 -23.71 -18.41 37.58
N HIS A 61 -23.81 -19.69 37.23
CA HIS A 61 -23.42 -20.80 38.09
C HIS A 61 -21.96 -20.69 38.53
N GLU A 62 -21.66 -21.01 39.79
CA GLU A 62 -20.34 -20.83 40.41
C GLU A 62 -19.23 -21.68 39.78
N GLY A 63 -19.62 -22.81 39.18
CA GLY A 63 -18.73 -23.66 38.40
C GLY A 63 -18.27 -23.08 37.05
N VAL A 64 -18.85 -21.96 36.58
CA VAL A 64 -18.39 -21.27 35.36
C VAL A 64 -17.59 -20.04 35.78
N SER A 65 -16.30 -20.00 35.38
CA SER A 65 -15.45 -18.88 35.75
C SER A 65 -15.94 -17.55 35.15
N PRO A 66 -15.73 -16.41 35.82
CA PRO A 66 -16.08 -15.10 35.27
C PRO A 66 -15.41 -14.80 33.92
N ASN A 67 -14.23 -15.38 33.66
CA ASN A 67 -13.54 -15.23 32.37
C ASN A 67 -14.30 -15.93 31.24
N ILE A 68 -14.74 -17.18 31.46
CA ILE A 68 -15.59 -17.90 30.51
C ILE A 68 -16.92 -17.16 30.34
N GLY A 69 -17.53 -16.72 31.44
CA GLY A 69 -18.75 -15.90 31.43
C GLY A 69 -18.62 -14.67 30.54
N LYS A 70 -17.53 -13.91 30.64
CA LYS A 70 -17.29 -12.72 29.79
C LYS A 70 -17.18 -13.08 28.31
N VAL A 71 -16.48 -14.17 27.96
CA VAL A 71 -16.29 -14.60 26.57
C VAL A 71 -17.64 -14.93 25.92
N ILE A 72 -18.52 -15.62 26.66
CA ILE A 72 -19.86 -16.00 26.18
C ILE A 72 -20.93 -14.90 26.36
N GLY A 73 -20.53 -13.67 26.74
CA GLY A 73 -21.42 -12.51 26.79
C GLY A 73 -22.14 -12.24 28.12
N VAL A 74 -21.85 -13.02 29.18
CA VAL A 74 -22.35 -12.74 30.54
C VAL A 74 -21.67 -11.48 31.07
N ARG A 75 -22.49 -10.50 31.46
CA ARG A 75 -22.00 -9.23 32.01
C ARG A 75 -21.88 -9.31 33.53
N SER A 76 -21.09 -8.42 34.10
CA SER A 76 -20.97 -8.35 35.55
C SER A 76 -22.27 -7.85 36.19
N LYS A 77 -22.56 -8.29 37.42
CA LYS A 77 -23.71 -7.81 38.20
C LYS A 77 -23.72 -6.28 38.30
N ARG A 78 -22.56 -5.64 38.51
CA ARG A 78 -22.40 -4.17 38.44
C ARG A 78 -22.88 -3.56 37.12
N LEU A 79 -22.41 -4.07 35.98
CA LEU A 79 -22.78 -3.52 34.66
C LEU A 79 -24.26 -3.71 34.35
N GLN A 80 -24.85 -4.83 34.76
CA GLN A 80 -26.29 -5.09 34.63
C GLN A 80 -27.13 -4.11 35.47
N LEU A 81 -26.67 -3.76 36.67
CA LEU A 81 -27.32 -2.75 37.51
C LEU A 81 -27.17 -1.35 36.93
N LEU A 82 -25.99 -1.00 36.40
CA LEU A 82 -25.76 0.30 35.77
C LEU A 82 -26.66 0.55 34.55
N LYS A 83 -27.04 -0.49 33.80
CA LYS A 83 -28.03 -0.38 32.71
C LYS A 83 -29.42 0.07 33.17
N GLN A 84 -29.78 -0.17 34.43
CA GLN A 84 -31.08 0.25 34.98
C GLN A 84 -31.18 1.76 35.19
N TYR A 85 -30.03 2.46 35.18
CA TYR A 85 -29.98 3.91 35.22
C TYR A 85 -30.18 4.46 33.81
N THR A 86 -31.46 4.49 33.38
CA THR A 86 -31.91 4.93 32.05
C THR A 86 -31.63 6.40 31.74
N HIS A 87 -31.19 7.20 32.72
CA HIS A 87 -30.78 8.59 32.58
C HIS A 87 -29.28 8.78 32.28
N ALA A 88 -28.53 7.72 32.03
CA ALA A 88 -27.16 7.84 31.58
C ALA A 88 -27.13 8.49 30.18
N ILE A 89 -26.61 9.72 30.11
CA ILE A 89 -26.39 10.44 28.86
C ILE A 89 -25.02 10.02 28.32
N PRO A 90 -24.92 9.43 27.12
CA PRO A 90 -23.62 9.15 26.50
C PRO A 90 -22.80 10.44 26.37
N PHE A 91 -21.59 10.45 26.93
CA PHE A 91 -20.68 11.59 26.90
C PHE A 91 -19.29 11.14 26.46
N GLY A 92 -18.69 11.91 25.57
CA GLY A 92 -17.38 11.62 24.98
C GLY A 92 -17.17 12.43 23.70
N GLN A 93 -15.92 12.52 23.25
CA GLN A 93 -15.58 13.16 21.99
C GLN A 93 -15.82 12.20 20.82
N ARG A 94 -16.25 12.76 19.67
CA ARG A 94 -16.41 12.04 18.40
C ARG A 94 -15.85 12.92 17.29
N GLU A 95 -15.27 12.30 16.29
CA GLU A 95 -14.82 12.97 15.06
C GLU A 95 -15.70 12.52 13.90
N GLU A 96 -16.24 13.48 13.15
CA GLU A 96 -17.02 13.21 11.95
C GLU A 96 -16.10 12.71 10.82
N LEU A 97 -16.54 11.71 10.05
CA LEU A 97 -15.77 11.13 8.95
C LEU A 97 -15.31 12.18 7.93
N THR A 98 -16.20 13.11 7.57
CA THR A 98 -15.90 14.18 6.63
C THR A 98 -14.81 15.13 7.14
N THR A 99 -14.80 15.43 8.44
CA THR A 99 -13.75 16.22 9.09
C THR A 99 -12.42 15.48 9.06
N ARG A 100 -12.43 14.17 9.34
CA ARG A 100 -11.24 13.31 9.26
C ARG A 100 -10.63 13.32 7.86
N LEU A 101 -11.46 13.09 6.83
CA LEU A 101 -11.06 13.12 5.43
C LEU A 101 -10.51 14.50 5.03
N ASN A 102 -11.19 15.59 5.41
CA ASN A 102 -10.70 16.95 5.16
C ASN A 102 -9.33 17.21 5.79
N GLY A 103 -9.11 16.71 7.02
CA GLY A 103 -7.81 16.79 7.69
C GLY A 103 -6.72 16.04 6.92
N LEU A 104 -7.02 14.83 6.45
CA LEU A 104 -6.08 14.05 5.62
C LEU A 104 -5.72 14.79 4.33
N LEU A 105 -6.67 15.40 3.62
CA LEU A 105 -6.37 16.10 2.37
C LEU A 105 -5.53 17.38 2.54
N LYS A 106 -5.50 17.98 3.73
CA LYS A 106 -4.65 19.17 3.99
C LYS A 106 -3.18 18.83 4.15
N ASP A 107 -2.89 17.63 4.64
CA ASP A 107 -1.53 17.19 4.95
C ASP A 107 -0.80 16.63 3.70
N TYR A 108 -1.52 16.35 2.61
CA TYR A 108 -0.99 15.66 1.43
C TYR A 108 -1.35 16.40 0.13
N PRO A 109 -0.39 16.58 -0.79
CA PRO A 109 -0.66 17.22 -2.07
C PRO A 109 -1.41 16.29 -3.03
N SER A 110 -2.20 16.88 -3.94
CA SER A 110 -2.98 16.16 -4.95
C SER A 110 -2.12 15.33 -5.92
N ASP A 111 -0.83 15.61 -6.04
CA ASP A 111 0.05 14.91 -6.97
C ASP A 111 0.37 13.47 -6.50
N GLU A 112 0.15 13.15 -5.22
CA GLU A 112 0.40 11.80 -4.67
C GLU A 112 -0.69 10.78 -5.02
N ILE A 113 -1.84 11.21 -5.55
CA ILE A 113 -2.97 10.32 -5.89
C ILE A 113 -2.52 9.19 -6.82
N MET A 114 -1.72 9.53 -7.84
CA MET A 114 -1.22 8.55 -8.80
C MET A 114 -0.29 7.53 -8.14
N ASN A 115 0.61 8.01 -7.27
CA ASN A 115 1.55 7.15 -6.55
C ASN A 115 0.86 6.16 -5.63
N GLU A 116 -0.20 6.58 -4.93
CA GLU A 116 -1.01 5.72 -4.06
C GLU A 116 -1.79 4.67 -4.87
N LEU A 117 -2.35 5.05 -6.02
CA LEU A 117 -3.08 4.12 -6.89
C LEU A 117 -2.17 3.08 -7.54
N ILE A 118 -0.97 3.47 -7.97
CA ILE A 118 0.06 2.53 -8.48
C ILE A 118 0.47 1.56 -7.38
N GLN A 119 0.78 2.06 -6.19
CA GLN A 119 1.16 1.21 -5.04
C GLN A 119 0.06 0.21 -4.68
N ASN A 120 -1.20 0.64 -4.67
CA ASN A 120 -2.32 -0.25 -4.39
C ASN A 120 -2.50 -1.35 -5.46
N ALA A 121 -2.31 -1.01 -6.74
CA ALA A 121 -2.38 -2.00 -7.81
C ALA A 121 -1.19 -2.96 -7.77
N ASP A 122 0.04 -2.47 -7.54
CA ASP A 122 1.24 -3.31 -7.45
C ASP A 122 1.14 -4.26 -6.25
N ASP A 123 0.73 -3.78 -5.07
CA ASP A 123 0.53 -4.61 -3.88
C ASP A 123 -0.58 -5.65 -4.04
N ALA A 124 -1.57 -5.39 -4.90
CA ALA A 124 -2.61 -6.35 -5.27
C ALA A 124 -2.12 -7.39 -6.31
N GLY A 125 -0.87 -7.30 -6.75
CA GLY A 125 -0.29 -8.19 -7.76
C GLY A 125 -0.70 -7.88 -9.19
N ALA A 126 -1.25 -6.69 -9.48
CA ALA A 126 -1.60 -6.30 -10.84
C ALA A 126 -0.34 -6.13 -11.70
N CYS A 127 -0.39 -6.61 -12.94
CA CYS A 127 0.69 -6.38 -13.91
C CYS A 127 0.40 -5.19 -14.85
N GLU A 128 -0.83 -4.69 -14.85
CA GLU A 128 -1.25 -3.52 -15.61
C GLU A 128 -2.08 -2.55 -14.75
N ILE A 129 -1.80 -1.26 -14.91
CA ILE A 129 -2.66 -0.16 -14.43
C ILE A 129 -2.97 0.81 -15.57
N HIS A 130 -4.22 1.25 -15.66
CA HIS A 130 -4.73 2.05 -16.78
C HIS A 130 -5.59 3.20 -16.27
N PHE A 131 -5.15 4.43 -16.52
CA PHE A 131 -5.86 5.66 -16.20
C PHE A 131 -6.72 6.09 -17.39
N ILE A 132 -8.00 6.32 -17.14
CA ILE A 132 -9.02 6.48 -18.17
C ILE A 132 -9.74 7.80 -17.96
N LYS A 133 -9.65 8.69 -18.96
CA LYS A 133 -10.48 9.90 -19.05
C LYS A 133 -11.88 9.50 -19.49
N TYR A 134 -12.83 9.51 -18.54
CA TYR A 134 -14.22 9.16 -18.79
C TYR A 134 -15.10 10.42 -18.77
N TYR A 135 -15.34 11.02 -19.94
CA TYR A 135 -16.08 12.28 -20.04
C TYR A 135 -17.50 12.12 -20.58
N GLU A 136 -17.93 10.89 -20.85
CA GLU A 136 -19.29 10.57 -21.26
C GLU A 136 -20.30 10.99 -20.18
N GLN A 137 -21.39 11.63 -20.61
CA GLN A 137 -22.54 11.95 -19.77
C GLN A 137 -23.66 10.98 -20.10
N LYS A 138 -24.08 10.19 -19.10
CA LYS A 138 -25.16 9.21 -19.25
C LYS A 138 -26.26 9.53 -18.25
N GLN A 139 -27.49 9.58 -18.72
CA GLN A 139 -28.66 9.67 -17.85
C GLN A 139 -28.96 8.28 -17.30
N VAL A 140 -29.19 8.18 -15.99
CA VAL A 140 -29.52 6.93 -15.31
C VAL A 140 -30.97 6.98 -14.81
N GLU A 141 -31.72 5.92 -15.11
CA GLU A 141 -33.14 5.80 -14.77
C GLU A 141 -33.39 4.65 -13.79
N LYS A 142 -32.63 3.56 -13.87
CA LYS A 142 -32.79 2.40 -12.98
C LYS A 142 -31.52 2.18 -12.18
N SER A 143 -31.24 3.11 -11.27
CA SER A 143 -30.11 3.02 -10.33
C SER A 143 -30.43 3.70 -9.00
N LEU A 144 -29.52 3.59 -8.04
CA LEU A 144 -29.55 4.37 -6.79
C LEU A 144 -29.50 5.89 -7.03
N GLU A 145 -29.06 6.31 -8.21
CA GLU A 145 -28.96 7.69 -8.65
C GLU A 145 -30.07 8.06 -9.65
N HIS A 146 -31.27 7.49 -9.50
CA HIS A 146 -32.43 7.72 -10.40
C HIS A 146 -32.61 9.20 -10.81
N GLY A 147 -32.72 9.43 -12.12
CA GLY A 147 -32.95 10.75 -12.71
C GLY A 147 -31.70 11.65 -12.76
N ARG A 148 -30.53 11.15 -12.37
CA ARG A 148 -29.27 11.92 -12.44
C ARG A 148 -28.54 11.69 -13.77
N ILE A 149 -27.73 12.66 -14.14
CA ILE A 149 -26.73 12.51 -15.19
C ILE A 149 -25.41 12.18 -14.52
N LEU A 150 -24.82 11.04 -14.90
CA LEU A 150 -23.50 10.64 -14.43
C LEU A 150 -22.48 11.70 -14.80
N GLN A 151 -21.74 12.16 -13.79
CA GLN A 151 -20.69 13.15 -13.98
C GLN A 151 -19.51 12.52 -14.74
N PRO A 152 -18.72 13.32 -15.47
CA PRO A 152 -17.38 12.93 -15.89
C PRO A 152 -16.58 12.40 -14.70
N ALA A 153 -15.68 11.47 -14.96
CA ALA A 153 -14.89 10.81 -13.94
C ALA A 153 -13.47 10.55 -14.43
N LEU A 154 -12.55 10.47 -13.48
CA LEU A 154 -11.29 9.77 -13.67
C LEU A 154 -11.52 8.31 -13.30
N CYS A 155 -11.38 7.41 -14.27
CA CYS A 155 -11.48 5.97 -14.04
C CYS A 155 -10.07 5.36 -13.98
N ILE A 156 -9.89 4.35 -13.11
CA ILE A 156 -8.60 3.67 -12.95
C ILE A 156 -8.85 2.17 -12.95
N TYR A 157 -8.32 1.50 -13.95
CA TYR A 157 -8.34 0.05 -14.07
C TYR A 157 -7.03 -0.55 -13.60
N ASN A 158 -7.10 -1.70 -12.94
CA ASN A 158 -5.99 -2.64 -12.82
C ASN A 158 -6.50 -4.07 -13.01
N ASN A 159 -5.63 -4.97 -13.46
CA ASN A 159 -6.02 -6.34 -13.79
C ASN A 159 -5.95 -7.32 -12.59
N SER A 160 -5.92 -6.80 -11.36
CA SER A 160 -6.14 -7.58 -10.15
C SER A 160 -7.55 -7.33 -9.59
N CYS A 161 -8.01 -8.21 -8.72
CA CYS A 161 -9.35 -8.21 -8.14
C CYS A 161 -9.28 -8.33 -6.62
N PHE A 162 -10.27 -7.75 -5.95
CA PHE A 162 -10.31 -7.69 -4.50
C PHE A 162 -10.52 -9.07 -3.87
N THR A 163 -9.76 -9.33 -2.82
CA THR A 163 -10.00 -10.41 -1.85
C THR A 163 -10.82 -9.90 -0.66
N GLU A 164 -11.30 -10.79 0.21
CA GLU A 164 -12.06 -10.38 1.41
C GLU A 164 -11.20 -9.56 2.39
N SER A 165 -9.89 -9.83 2.45
CA SER A 165 -8.98 -8.99 3.25
C SER A 165 -8.81 -7.59 2.66
N ASP A 166 -8.82 -7.45 1.32
CA ASP A 166 -8.79 -6.13 0.66
C ASP A 166 -10.06 -5.33 0.95
N PHE A 167 -11.23 -5.98 0.94
CA PHE A 167 -12.49 -5.34 1.34
C PHE A 167 -12.48 -4.85 2.78
N GLN A 168 -11.95 -5.64 3.71
CA GLN A 168 -11.80 -5.21 5.11
C GLN A 168 -10.75 -4.10 5.24
N GLY A 169 -9.67 -4.19 4.45
CA GLY A 169 -8.56 -3.24 4.46
C GLY A 169 -8.96 -1.84 3.97
N ILE A 170 -9.68 -1.75 2.84
CA ILE A 170 -10.04 -0.45 2.24
C ILE A 170 -11.00 0.37 3.13
N GLN A 171 -11.75 -0.27 4.03
CA GLN A 171 -12.67 0.40 4.96
C GLN A 171 -11.96 1.02 6.19
N LYS A 172 -10.72 0.62 6.49
CA LYS A 172 -9.99 1.10 7.67
C LYS A 172 -9.37 2.47 7.39
N LEU A 173 -9.91 3.53 8.00
CA LEU A 173 -9.37 4.88 7.92
C LEU A 173 -8.18 5.11 8.86
N GLY A 174 -7.06 5.61 8.32
CA GLY A 174 -5.93 6.14 9.08
C GLY A 174 -5.09 5.11 9.86
N ILE A 175 -5.57 3.89 10.00
CA ILE A 175 -4.75 2.72 10.29
C ILE A 175 -4.35 2.21 8.92
N GLY A 176 -3.06 2.34 8.55
CA GLY A 176 -2.60 1.69 7.32
C GLY A 176 -3.08 0.25 7.35
N SER A 177 -3.94 -0.14 6.41
CA SER A 177 -4.47 -1.50 6.27
C SER A 177 -3.36 -2.55 6.06
N LYS A 178 -2.12 -2.06 5.95
CA LYS A 178 -0.86 -2.75 5.71
C LYS A 178 0.06 -2.71 6.94
N ALA A 179 -0.43 -2.31 8.11
CA ALA A 179 0.35 -2.42 9.35
C ALA A 179 0.76 -3.88 9.60
N ASP A 180 -0.13 -4.82 9.32
CA ASP A 180 0.05 -6.26 9.58
C ASP A 180 0.92 -6.98 8.54
N ASP A 181 1.10 -6.40 7.35
CA ASP A 181 1.98 -6.92 6.28
C ASP A 181 3.04 -5.88 5.88
N PRO A 182 4.23 -5.93 6.49
CA PRO A 182 5.36 -5.05 6.19
C PRO A 182 5.89 -5.14 4.76
N SER A 183 5.52 -6.19 3.98
CA SER A 183 5.91 -6.29 2.57
C SER A 183 5.10 -5.35 1.68
N LYS A 184 3.91 -4.92 2.09
CA LYS A 184 3.05 -4.03 1.31
C LYS A 184 3.45 -2.57 1.49
N THR A 185 3.24 -1.78 0.45
CA THR A 185 3.63 -0.36 0.39
C THR A 185 2.51 0.55 0.91
N GLY A 186 2.78 1.41 1.91
CA GLY A 186 1.78 2.38 2.40
C GLY A 186 1.77 2.59 3.91
N GLN A 187 2.76 3.32 4.44
CA GLN A 187 2.94 3.56 5.88
C GLN A 187 2.28 4.84 6.40
N PHE A 188 1.86 5.74 5.51
CA PHE A 188 1.48 7.11 5.89
C PHE A 188 -0.03 7.31 6.07
N GLY A 189 -0.85 6.26 5.93
CA GLY A 189 -2.27 6.28 6.27
C GLY A 189 -3.18 7.14 5.37
N LEU A 190 -2.65 7.73 4.28
CA LEU A 190 -3.48 8.36 3.24
C LEU A 190 -4.15 7.29 2.38
N GLY A 191 -3.35 6.39 1.77
CA GLY A 191 -3.82 5.23 1.05
C GLY A 191 -4.88 5.58 -0.01
N PHE A 192 -5.93 4.77 -0.07
CA PHE A 192 -7.09 5.02 -0.92
C PHE A 192 -7.73 6.41 -0.71
N ASN A 193 -7.63 7.02 0.48
CA ASN A 193 -8.28 8.31 0.75
C ASN A 193 -7.71 9.49 -0.07
N ALA A 194 -6.56 9.33 -0.73
CA ALA A 194 -6.03 10.34 -1.65
C ALA A 194 -7.03 10.69 -2.77
N VAL A 195 -7.88 9.74 -3.18
CA VAL A 195 -8.88 9.97 -4.23
C VAL A 195 -9.90 11.06 -3.88
N TYR A 196 -10.05 11.40 -2.59
CA TYR A 196 -10.94 12.46 -2.15
C TYR A 196 -10.45 13.87 -2.55
N HIS A 197 -9.24 14.03 -3.07
CA HIS A 197 -8.87 15.26 -3.79
C HIS A 197 -9.72 15.46 -5.05
N VAL A 198 -10.10 14.38 -5.74
CA VAL A 198 -10.84 14.40 -7.02
C VAL A 198 -12.34 14.29 -6.82
N THR A 199 -12.79 13.44 -5.89
CA THR A 199 -14.21 13.05 -5.77
C THR A 199 -14.71 13.09 -4.31
N ASP A 200 -16.02 13.20 -4.12
CA ASP A 200 -16.67 12.96 -2.82
C ASP A 200 -17.34 11.58 -2.73
N PHE A 201 -17.48 10.89 -3.86
CA PHE A 201 -18.23 9.64 -3.98
C PHE A 201 -17.45 8.63 -4.81
N PRO A 202 -16.28 8.15 -4.32
CA PRO A 202 -15.53 7.14 -5.04
C PRO A 202 -16.32 5.82 -5.03
N SER A 203 -16.25 5.11 -6.14
CA SER A 203 -16.83 3.77 -6.27
C SER A 203 -15.90 2.88 -7.07
N PHE A 204 -16.05 1.57 -6.92
CA PHE A 204 -15.31 0.62 -7.72
C PHE A 204 -16.12 -0.63 -8.04
N LEU A 205 -15.85 -1.18 -9.21
CA LEU A 205 -16.34 -2.46 -9.69
C LEU A 205 -15.18 -3.45 -9.73
N THR A 206 -15.27 -4.56 -9.01
CA THR A 206 -14.26 -5.62 -9.00
C THR A 206 -14.86 -6.92 -9.51
N LYS A 207 -14.25 -7.49 -10.54
CA LYS A 207 -14.63 -8.76 -11.16
C LYS A 207 -13.50 -9.76 -10.94
N GLY A 208 -13.84 -10.99 -10.57
CA GLY A 208 -12.85 -12.02 -10.27
C GLY A 208 -13.46 -13.28 -9.70
N PRO A 209 -12.63 -14.29 -9.36
CA PRO A 209 -13.11 -15.51 -8.74
C PRO A 209 -13.79 -15.20 -7.40
N ASN A 210 -14.89 -15.91 -7.12
CA ASN A 210 -15.68 -15.76 -5.88
C ASN A 210 -16.39 -14.40 -5.70
N LEU A 211 -16.51 -13.58 -6.75
CA LEU A 211 -17.19 -12.27 -6.69
C LEU A 211 -18.56 -12.22 -7.40
N GLY A 212 -19.03 -13.34 -7.94
CA GLY A 212 -20.20 -13.39 -8.84
C GLY A 212 -19.80 -13.36 -10.32
N GLU A 213 -20.76 -13.50 -11.23
CA GLU A 213 -20.50 -13.56 -12.67
C GLU A 213 -20.07 -12.19 -13.22
N ASN A 214 -20.77 -11.14 -12.79
CA ASN A 214 -20.45 -9.75 -13.15
C ASN A 214 -19.70 -8.99 -12.05
N GLY A 215 -19.33 -9.67 -10.95
CA GLY A 215 -18.52 -9.12 -9.87
C GLY A 215 -19.32 -8.38 -8.79
N GLN A 216 -18.60 -7.53 -8.04
CA GLN A 216 -19.17 -6.72 -6.97
C GLN A 216 -18.89 -5.24 -7.18
N VAL A 217 -19.88 -4.40 -6.86
CA VAL A 217 -19.76 -2.94 -6.87
C VAL A 217 -19.77 -2.41 -5.44
N CYS A 218 -18.84 -1.51 -5.15
CA CYS A 218 -18.71 -0.84 -3.86
C CYS A 218 -18.77 0.67 -4.06
N MET A 219 -19.47 1.37 -3.18
CA MET A 219 -19.63 2.83 -3.22
C MET A 219 -19.36 3.40 -1.84
N PHE A 220 -18.59 4.49 -1.78
CA PHE A 220 -18.35 5.24 -0.56
C PHE A 220 -19.12 6.55 -0.61
N ASP A 221 -19.94 6.81 0.41
CA ASP A 221 -20.75 8.02 0.57
C ASP A 221 -20.48 8.68 1.94
N PRO A 222 -19.25 9.18 2.19
CA PRO A 222 -18.92 9.83 3.45
C PRO A 222 -19.78 11.07 3.75
N LEU A 223 -20.42 11.68 2.73
CA LEU A 223 -21.34 12.80 2.90
C LEU A 223 -22.78 12.38 3.21
N LEU A 224 -23.11 11.10 3.06
CA LEU A 224 -24.46 10.55 3.23
C LEU A 224 -25.50 11.28 2.37
N THR A 225 -25.16 11.52 1.10
CA THR A 225 -25.98 12.29 0.15
C THR A 225 -26.72 11.41 -0.87
N HIS A 226 -26.33 10.15 -1.03
CA HIS A 226 -26.88 9.21 -2.00
C HIS A 226 -27.48 7.97 -1.34
N ILE A 227 -26.86 7.40 -0.29
CA ILE A 227 -27.27 6.09 0.28
C ILE A 227 -27.79 6.17 1.72
N ARG A 228 -27.94 7.37 2.28
CA ARG A 228 -28.30 7.58 3.69
C ARG A 228 -29.56 6.82 4.11
N ASP A 229 -30.60 6.88 3.30
CA ASP A 229 -31.91 6.30 3.61
C ASP A 229 -31.94 4.77 3.48
N ILE A 230 -30.89 4.18 2.89
CA ILE A 230 -30.77 2.73 2.68
C ILE A 230 -30.12 2.05 3.90
N LEU A 231 -29.13 2.70 4.52
CA LEU A 231 -28.28 2.08 5.53
C LEU A 231 -28.24 2.85 6.87
N ASP A 232 -29.29 3.58 7.23
CA ASP A 232 -29.40 4.29 8.51
C ASP A 232 -28.17 5.15 8.87
N GLY A 233 -27.50 5.73 7.86
CA GLY A 233 -26.32 6.60 8.04
C GLY A 233 -24.96 5.92 7.92
N GLU A 234 -24.86 4.67 7.44
CA GLU A 234 -23.57 4.07 7.10
C GLU A 234 -22.94 4.72 5.83
N PRO A 235 -21.62 4.96 5.82
CA PRO A 235 -20.94 5.77 4.79
C PRO A 235 -20.51 4.99 3.55
N GLY A 236 -21.05 3.80 3.31
CA GLY A 236 -20.70 3.00 2.13
C GLY A 236 -21.56 1.75 1.98
N ILE A 237 -21.59 1.20 0.77
CA ILE A 237 -22.39 0.03 0.44
C ILE A 237 -21.67 -0.88 -0.55
N ARG A 238 -21.88 -2.20 -0.41
CA ARG A 238 -21.34 -3.26 -1.29
C ARG A 238 -22.49 -4.13 -1.79
N TYR A 239 -22.52 -4.37 -3.09
CA TYR A 239 -23.51 -5.24 -3.73
C TYR A 239 -22.85 -6.23 -4.69
N ASN A 240 -23.47 -7.40 -4.81
CA ASN A 240 -23.26 -8.26 -5.98
C ASN A 240 -23.97 -7.61 -7.20
N VAL A 241 -23.27 -7.57 -8.33
CA VAL A 241 -23.75 -6.89 -9.54
C VAL A 241 -24.90 -7.65 -10.19
N ASP A 242 -24.91 -8.98 -10.11
CA ASP A 242 -25.97 -9.83 -10.69
C ASP A 242 -27.30 -9.56 -10.00
N ASP A 243 -27.29 -9.48 -8.66
CA ASP A 243 -28.46 -9.15 -7.84
C ASP A 243 -29.00 -7.73 -8.13
N LEU A 244 -28.11 -6.75 -8.27
CA LEU A 244 -28.49 -5.38 -8.59
C LEU A 244 -29.09 -5.27 -10.00
N ASN A 245 -28.45 -5.88 -11.00
CA ASN A 245 -28.83 -5.72 -12.41
C ASN A 245 -30.25 -6.22 -12.71
N ALA A 246 -30.81 -7.09 -11.88
CA ALA A 246 -32.19 -7.55 -11.99
C ALA A 246 -33.21 -6.39 -11.90
N ASN A 247 -32.95 -5.40 -11.05
CA ASN A 247 -33.87 -4.27 -10.79
C ASN A 247 -33.26 -2.89 -11.13
N PHE A 248 -31.92 -2.78 -11.05
CA PHE A 248 -31.15 -1.55 -11.15
C PHE A 248 -29.96 -1.67 -12.14
N PRO A 249 -30.21 -2.03 -13.41
CA PRO A 249 -29.15 -2.26 -14.42
C PRO A 249 -28.29 -1.04 -14.72
N ASP A 250 -28.79 0.18 -14.48
CA ASP A 250 -28.03 1.40 -14.79
C ASP A 250 -26.96 1.70 -13.73
N THR A 251 -26.91 0.95 -12.63
CA THR A 251 -25.94 1.15 -11.55
C THR A 251 -24.49 0.98 -12.01
N THR A 252 -24.26 0.19 -13.06
CA THR A 252 -22.92 -0.09 -13.59
C THR A 252 -22.61 0.58 -14.93
N ILE A 253 -23.57 1.31 -15.53
CA ILE A 253 -23.41 1.89 -16.89
C ILE A 253 -22.31 2.97 -16.99
N GLY A 254 -21.94 3.55 -15.84
CA GLY A 254 -20.87 4.53 -15.70
C GLY A 254 -19.46 3.94 -15.63
N PHE A 255 -19.33 2.61 -15.55
CA PHE A 255 -18.03 1.96 -15.53
C PHE A 255 -17.61 1.58 -16.95
N PRO A 256 -16.38 1.89 -17.37
CA PRO A 256 -15.80 1.31 -18.58
C PRO A 256 -15.78 -0.23 -18.49
N THR A 257 -15.90 -0.90 -19.63
CA THR A 257 -15.96 -2.36 -19.68
C THR A 257 -14.65 -3.00 -19.23
N ILE A 258 -14.74 -3.93 -18.28
CA ILE A 258 -13.64 -4.82 -17.89
C ILE A 258 -13.64 -6.03 -18.82
N THR A 259 -12.62 -6.12 -19.68
CA THR A 259 -12.53 -7.18 -20.71
C THR A 259 -11.90 -8.48 -20.17
N GLY A 260 -11.10 -8.41 -19.12
CA GLY A 260 -10.41 -9.55 -18.51
C GLY A 260 -11.28 -10.41 -17.59
N PRO A 261 -10.82 -11.63 -17.23
CA PRO A 261 -11.50 -12.51 -16.27
C PRO A 261 -11.41 -11.99 -14.82
N CYS A 262 -10.40 -11.17 -14.52
CA CYS A 262 -10.21 -10.48 -13.26
C CYS A 262 -9.86 -9.02 -13.55
N GLY A 263 -10.27 -8.12 -12.66
CA GLY A 263 -9.91 -6.72 -12.74
C GLY A 263 -10.76 -5.84 -11.83
N THR A 264 -10.21 -4.69 -11.47
CA THR A 264 -10.85 -3.68 -10.65
C THR A 264 -10.87 -2.36 -11.40
N MET A 265 -12.06 -1.77 -11.52
CA MET A 265 -12.30 -0.46 -12.12
C MET A 265 -12.77 0.51 -11.04
N PHE A 266 -11.91 1.44 -10.65
CA PHE A 266 -12.30 2.59 -9.84
C PHE A 266 -12.94 3.64 -10.74
N ARG A 267 -13.99 4.29 -10.23
CA ARG A 267 -14.66 5.43 -10.83
C ARG A 267 -14.65 6.57 -9.82
N LEU A 268 -14.02 7.67 -10.18
CA LEU A 268 -13.90 8.88 -9.37
C LEU A 268 -14.65 10.04 -10.05
N PRO A 269 -15.98 10.19 -9.82
CA PRO A 269 -16.75 11.31 -10.35
C PRO A 269 -16.15 12.64 -9.92
N LEU A 270 -15.95 13.57 -10.85
CA LEU A 270 -15.25 14.82 -10.57
C LEU A 270 -16.09 15.76 -9.70
N ARG A 271 -15.51 16.26 -8.61
CA ARG A 271 -16.19 17.23 -7.74
C ARG A 271 -16.50 18.53 -8.48
N ARG A 272 -17.79 18.84 -8.62
CA ARG A 272 -18.29 20.06 -9.28
C ARG A 272 -18.57 21.23 -8.33
N GLU A 273 -18.82 20.93 -7.07
CA GLU A 273 -19.20 21.91 -6.04
C GLU A 273 -18.38 21.66 -4.76
N GLU A 274 -18.18 22.71 -3.96
CA GLU A 274 -17.48 22.57 -2.68
C GLU A 274 -18.24 21.62 -1.73
N SER A 275 -17.50 20.79 -0.99
CA SER A 275 -18.06 19.85 -0.02
C SER A 275 -17.43 20.00 1.37
N LYS A 276 -17.98 19.28 2.36
CA LYS A 276 -17.36 19.19 3.70
C LYS A 276 -15.98 18.50 3.67
N ILE A 277 -15.71 17.70 2.64
CA ILE A 277 -14.45 16.97 2.48
C ILE A 277 -13.40 17.85 1.83
N SER A 278 -13.76 18.59 0.77
CA SER A 278 -12.84 19.50 0.09
C SER A 278 -13.57 20.66 -0.58
N LYS A 279 -12.95 21.83 -0.54
CA LYS A 279 -13.40 23.03 -1.26
C LYS A 279 -12.87 23.08 -2.70
N SER A 280 -11.85 22.29 -3.01
CA SER A 280 -11.28 22.25 -4.36
C SER A 280 -12.17 21.42 -5.27
N CYS A 281 -12.77 22.08 -6.27
CA CYS A 281 -13.42 21.41 -7.39
C CYS A 281 -12.36 20.85 -8.36
N PHE A 282 -12.76 19.90 -9.19
CA PHE A 282 -11.89 19.24 -10.16
C PHE A 282 -12.55 19.32 -11.54
N ALA A 283 -12.04 20.19 -12.42
CA ALA A 283 -12.54 20.33 -13.78
C ALA A 283 -11.96 19.26 -14.72
N LEU A 284 -12.48 19.19 -15.95
CA LEU A 284 -11.94 18.29 -16.99
C LEU A 284 -10.48 18.63 -17.29
N ASP A 285 -10.18 19.91 -17.48
CA ASP A 285 -8.82 20.41 -17.74
C ASP A 285 -7.84 20.05 -16.62
N ASP A 286 -8.30 19.98 -15.37
CA ASP A 286 -7.46 19.57 -14.24
C ASP A 286 -7.03 18.09 -14.36
N VAL A 287 -7.93 17.22 -14.89
CA VAL A 287 -7.61 15.82 -15.18
C VAL A 287 -6.57 15.73 -16.29
N ASP A 288 -6.74 16.51 -17.36
CA ASP A 288 -5.81 16.53 -18.49
C ASP A 288 -4.42 17.02 -18.06
N ILE A 289 -4.35 18.10 -17.28
CA ILE A 289 -3.10 18.64 -16.73
C ILE A 289 -2.43 17.63 -15.80
N LEU A 290 -3.19 16.99 -14.91
CA LEU A 290 -2.68 15.98 -13.98
C LEU A 290 -2.06 14.79 -14.74
N LEU A 291 -2.78 14.25 -15.72
CA LEU A 291 -2.33 13.10 -16.49
C LEU A 291 -1.14 13.45 -17.39
N GLU A 292 -1.12 14.62 -18.03
CA GLU A 292 0.02 15.05 -18.86
C GLU A 292 1.30 15.23 -18.02
N LYS A 293 1.19 15.83 -16.82
CA LYS A 293 2.31 15.87 -15.87
C LYS A 293 2.78 14.47 -15.50
N PHE A 294 1.84 13.57 -15.24
CA PHE A 294 2.14 12.21 -14.83
C PHE A 294 2.86 11.41 -15.93
N ILE A 295 2.50 11.59 -17.22
CA ILE A 295 3.19 10.94 -18.36
C ILE A 295 4.70 11.14 -18.29
N SER A 296 5.17 12.34 -17.94
CA SER A 296 6.61 12.63 -17.84
C SER A 296 7.34 11.85 -16.74
N VAL A 297 6.62 11.32 -15.76
CA VAL A 297 7.15 10.57 -14.60
C VAL A 297 6.95 9.07 -14.75
N MET A 298 5.94 8.63 -15.53
CA MET A 298 5.58 7.21 -15.69
C MET A 298 6.76 6.27 -16.01
N PRO A 299 7.69 6.58 -16.95
CA PRO A 299 8.85 5.72 -17.19
C PRO A 299 9.74 5.55 -15.95
N ASN A 300 9.90 6.60 -15.13
CA ASN A 300 10.67 6.54 -13.90
C ASN A 300 9.99 5.66 -12.84
N CYS A 301 8.66 5.60 -12.80
CA CYS A 301 7.95 4.73 -11.86
C CYS A 301 8.24 3.23 -12.09
N MET A 302 8.57 2.82 -13.33
CA MET A 302 8.74 1.40 -13.69
C MET A 302 9.96 0.70 -13.05
N HIS A 303 10.91 1.44 -12.46
CA HIS A 303 12.21 0.89 -12.08
C HIS A 303 12.19 -0.16 -10.96
N PHE A 304 11.31 0.02 -9.97
CA PHE A 304 11.32 -0.79 -8.74
C PHE A 304 9.94 -1.34 -8.36
N LEU A 305 8.96 -1.27 -9.27
CA LEU A 305 7.66 -1.93 -9.13
C LEU A 305 7.81 -3.44 -9.21
N ARG A 306 7.09 -4.17 -8.36
CA ARG A 306 7.24 -5.62 -8.23
C ARG A 306 6.48 -6.36 -9.31
N HIS A 307 5.24 -5.95 -9.56
CA HIS A 307 4.29 -6.67 -10.41
C HIS A 307 3.91 -5.88 -11.66
N ILE A 308 3.71 -4.56 -11.55
CA ILE A 308 3.32 -3.72 -12.68
C ILE A 308 4.43 -3.73 -13.75
N ARG A 309 4.02 -4.07 -14.97
CA ARG A 309 4.85 -4.07 -16.19
C ARG A 309 4.27 -3.20 -17.30
N LYS A 310 3.03 -2.75 -17.15
CA LYS A 310 2.36 -1.87 -18.11
C LYS A 310 1.61 -0.76 -17.40
N MET A 311 1.83 0.47 -17.83
CA MET A 311 0.99 1.60 -17.44
C MET A 311 0.43 2.29 -18.68
N LYS A 312 -0.85 2.61 -18.64
CA LYS A 312 -1.60 3.10 -19.80
C LYS A 312 -2.44 4.33 -19.44
N ILE A 313 -2.56 5.27 -20.38
CA ILE A 313 -3.52 6.36 -20.34
C ILE A 313 -4.36 6.30 -21.61
N SER A 314 -5.67 6.38 -21.46
CA SER A 314 -6.59 6.46 -22.59
C SER A 314 -7.74 7.42 -22.30
N ARG A 315 -8.47 7.74 -23.34
CA ARG A 315 -9.82 8.25 -23.23
C ARG A 315 -10.83 7.14 -23.49
N TYR A 316 -12.01 7.25 -22.89
CA TYR A 316 -13.14 6.37 -23.19
C TYR A 316 -14.18 7.14 -24.00
N GLU A 317 -14.40 6.72 -25.24
CA GLU A 317 -15.31 7.37 -26.19
C GLU A 317 -16.10 6.32 -26.96
N ASN A 318 -17.42 6.48 -27.03
CA ASN A 318 -18.33 5.63 -27.82
C ASN A 318 -18.27 4.14 -27.46
N GLY A 319 -17.99 3.82 -26.20
CA GLY A 319 -17.87 2.44 -25.72
C GLY A 319 -16.49 1.81 -25.87
N ASP A 320 -15.52 2.53 -26.46
CA ASP A 320 -14.18 2.03 -26.73
C ASP A 320 -13.07 2.88 -26.07
N TYR A 321 -11.89 2.27 -25.93
CA TYR A 321 -10.69 2.93 -25.42
C TYR A 321 -9.88 3.53 -26.56
N VAL A 322 -9.58 4.83 -26.47
CA VAL A 322 -8.68 5.56 -27.37
C VAL A 322 -7.37 5.82 -26.65
N ASP A 323 -6.33 5.06 -27.00
CA ASP A 323 -5.03 5.10 -26.33
C ASP A 323 -4.31 6.43 -26.56
N GLU A 324 -3.86 7.08 -25.48
CA GLU A 324 -3.12 8.34 -25.53
C GLU A 324 -1.63 8.15 -25.19
N TYR A 325 -1.32 7.28 -24.24
CA TYR A 325 0.05 6.98 -23.84
C TYR A 325 0.18 5.58 -23.22
N VAL A 326 1.23 4.86 -23.60
CA VAL A 326 1.61 3.58 -22.98
C VAL A 326 3.10 3.57 -22.64
N VAL A 327 3.44 3.05 -21.47
CA VAL A 327 4.80 2.65 -21.09
C VAL A 327 4.80 1.21 -20.60
N GLU A 328 5.79 0.45 -21.04
CA GLU A 328 5.96 -0.96 -20.70
C GLU A 328 7.38 -1.22 -20.18
N SER A 329 7.50 -2.19 -19.28
CA SER A 329 8.77 -2.72 -18.83
C SER A 329 8.85 -4.23 -19.06
N GLU A 330 9.99 -4.67 -19.59
CA GLU A 330 10.22 -6.06 -19.97
C GLU A 330 11.57 -6.51 -19.41
N ILE A 331 11.58 -7.66 -18.74
CA ILE A 331 12.83 -8.31 -18.35
C ILE A 331 13.41 -8.98 -19.59
N THR A 332 14.61 -8.57 -19.97
CA THR A 332 15.15 -8.82 -21.33
C THR A 332 15.42 -10.30 -21.65
N ASN A 333 15.50 -11.17 -20.63
CA ASN A 333 15.67 -12.60 -20.83
C ASN A 333 14.92 -13.42 -19.77
N LYS A 334 14.67 -14.69 -20.08
CA LYS A 334 13.84 -15.59 -19.24
C LYS A 334 14.51 -15.95 -17.92
N ASP A 335 15.84 -16.11 -17.91
CA ASP A 335 16.58 -16.50 -16.71
C ASP A 335 16.56 -15.37 -15.67
N ASP A 336 16.77 -14.13 -16.11
CA ASP A 336 16.62 -12.91 -15.30
C ASP A 336 15.20 -12.81 -14.72
N GLY A 337 14.18 -13.13 -15.53
CA GLY A 337 12.78 -13.12 -15.10
C GLY A 337 12.52 -14.15 -14.01
N LYS A 338 13.04 -15.37 -14.18
CA LYS A 338 12.94 -16.42 -13.17
C LYS A 338 13.67 -16.03 -11.87
N GLN A 339 14.90 -15.52 -11.96
CA GLN A 339 15.66 -15.07 -10.80
C GLN A 339 14.94 -13.96 -10.03
N GLN A 340 14.28 -13.04 -10.74
CA GLN A 340 13.45 -12.01 -10.10
C GLN A 340 12.28 -12.63 -9.33
N CYS A 341 11.54 -13.56 -9.95
CA CYS A 341 10.42 -14.24 -9.30
C CYS A 341 10.89 -15.01 -8.06
N ASP A 342 11.93 -15.85 -8.21
CA ASP A 342 12.50 -16.65 -7.13
C ASP A 342 12.91 -15.76 -5.94
N PHE A 343 13.54 -14.60 -6.22
CA PHE A 343 13.90 -13.63 -5.18
C PHE A 343 12.68 -13.07 -4.43
N PHE A 344 11.63 -12.65 -5.13
CA PHE A 344 10.46 -12.07 -4.45
C PHE A 344 9.63 -13.13 -3.71
N GLU A 345 9.55 -14.36 -4.23
CA GLU A 345 8.90 -15.49 -3.53
C GLU A 345 9.65 -15.84 -2.22
N GLU A 346 10.97 -15.95 -2.29
CA GLU A 346 11.80 -16.22 -1.10
C GLU A 346 11.74 -15.05 -0.12
N PHE A 347 11.78 -13.82 -0.61
CA PHE A 347 11.62 -12.61 0.20
C PHE A 347 10.26 -12.61 0.93
N HIS A 348 9.15 -12.84 0.24
CA HIS A 348 7.83 -12.88 0.87
C HIS A 348 7.74 -13.98 1.93
N THR A 349 8.21 -15.18 1.62
CA THR A 349 8.25 -16.31 2.57
C THR A 349 9.05 -15.94 3.83
N LEU A 350 10.20 -15.30 3.66
CA LEU A 350 11.08 -14.89 4.73
C LEU A 350 10.44 -13.81 5.63
N ILE A 351 9.76 -12.85 5.01
CA ILE A 351 9.02 -11.80 5.71
C ILE A 351 7.90 -12.42 6.56
N GLU A 352 7.02 -13.24 5.96
CA GLU A 352 5.89 -13.87 6.66
C GLU A 352 6.33 -14.74 7.85
N SER A 353 7.42 -15.48 7.69
CA SER A 353 7.98 -16.37 8.73
C SER A 353 8.72 -15.64 9.86
N ASN A 354 9.34 -14.50 9.60
CA ASN A 354 10.24 -13.84 10.56
C ASN A 354 9.71 -12.56 11.21
N ILE A 355 8.63 -11.95 10.68
CA ILE A 355 7.99 -10.80 11.34
C ILE A 355 7.33 -11.19 12.65
N MET A 356 6.80 -12.41 12.74
CA MET A 356 6.19 -12.94 13.97
C MET A 356 7.22 -13.19 15.10
N HIS A 357 8.53 -13.10 14.82
CA HIS A 357 9.60 -13.53 15.75
C HIS A 357 10.74 -12.51 15.99
N ASP A 358 10.62 -11.26 15.54
CA ASP A 358 11.67 -10.24 15.68
C ASP A 358 13.05 -10.66 15.12
N ASP A 359 13.05 -11.51 14.08
CA ASP A 359 14.25 -12.18 13.57
C ASP A 359 14.66 -11.77 12.14
N ILE A 360 13.92 -10.83 11.54
CA ILE A 360 14.14 -10.36 10.16
C ILE A 360 15.56 -9.85 9.91
N PHE A 361 16.24 -9.35 10.94
CA PHE A 361 17.62 -8.89 10.85
C PHE A 361 18.62 -10.05 10.78
N ASN A 362 18.33 -11.20 11.41
CA ASN A 362 19.20 -12.39 11.39
C ASN A 362 18.94 -13.30 10.19
N ALA A 363 17.92 -13.00 9.39
CA ALA A 363 17.67 -13.71 8.16
C ALA A 363 18.87 -13.62 7.20
N ASN A 364 19.08 -14.69 6.43
CA ASN A 364 20.11 -14.71 5.41
C ASN A 364 19.83 -13.60 4.37
N PRO A 365 20.84 -12.78 4.02
CA PRO A 365 20.68 -11.78 2.98
C PRO A 365 20.30 -12.41 1.64
N LEU A 366 19.46 -11.72 0.87
CA LEU A 366 19.01 -12.12 -0.46
C LEU A 366 19.34 -11.02 -1.44
N ASP A 367 19.69 -11.39 -2.68
CA ASP A 367 20.00 -10.40 -3.70
C ASP A 367 19.72 -10.91 -5.11
N VAL A 368 19.26 -10.02 -5.98
CA VAL A 368 18.99 -10.33 -7.40
C VAL A 368 19.44 -9.20 -8.31
N ALA A 369 19.92 -9.54 -9.50
CA ALA A 369 20.31 -8.58 -10.53
C ALA A 369 19.74 -9.01 -11.88
N TYR A 370 18.99 -8.15 -12.55
CA TYR A 370 18.36 -8.44 -13.83
C TYR A 370 18.33 -7.23 -14.74
N LYS A 371 18.27 -7.48 -16.06
CA LYS A 371 18.16 -6.44 -17.08
C LYS A 371 16.70 -6.19 -17.42
N MET A 372 16.29 -4.93 -17.36
CA MET A 372 14.96 -4.47 -17.71
C MET A 372 15.02 -3.41 -18.81
N ARG A 373 14.24 -3.61 -19.87
CA ARG A 373 13.99 -2.60 -20.90
C ARG A 373 12.72 -1.84 -20.54
N ILE A 374 12.77 -0.51 -20.57
CA ILE A 374 11.62 0.37 -20.39
C ILE A 374 11.42 1.10 -21.71
N HIS A 375 10.24 0.98 -22.29
CA HIS A 375 9.90 1.65 -23.54
C HIS A 375 8.51 2.29 -23.49
N ASP A 376 8.32 3.38 -24.25
CA ASP A 376 7.05 4.08 -24.32
C ASP A 376 6.66 4.52 -25.73
N THR A 377 5.40 4.93 -25.86
CA THR A 377 4.82 5.48 -27.11
C THR A 377 5.35 6.85 -27.53
N ARG A 378 6.12 7.54 -26.67
CA ARG A 378 6.78 8.84 -26.97
C ARG A 378 8.25 8.67 -27.38
N GLY A 379 8.71 7.43 -27.55
CA GLY A 379 10.03 7.10 -28.07
C GLY A 379 11.12 6.91 -27.01
N VAL A 380 10.77 6.82 -25.72
CA VAL A 380 11.71 6.32 -24.71
C VAL A 380 11.95 4.85 -24.99
N ASP A 381 13.22 4.46 -25.05
CA ASP A 381 13.65 3.06 -25.14
C ASP A 381 15.01 2.93 -24.44
N THR A 382 15.01 2.37 -23.24
CA THR A 382 16.18 2.34 -22.37
C THR A 382 16.33 1.00 -21.66
N THR A 383 17.57 0.51 -21.59
CA THR A 383 17.89 -0.73 -20.88
C THR A 383 18.67 -0.44 -19.60
N TRP A 384 18.20 -1.03 -18.50
CA TRP A 384 18.69 -0.82 -17.15
C TRP A 384 19.07 -2.15 -16.51
N LEU A 385 20.16 -2.15 -15.75
CA LEU A 385 20.44 -3.17 -14.76
C LEU A 385 19.74 -2.77 -13.46
N ILE A 386 18.84 -3.62 -12.96
CA ILE A 386 18.18 -3.46 -11.67
C ILE A 386 18.82 -4.44 -10.70
N VAL A 387 19.21 -3.96 -9.53
CA VAL A 387 19.72 -4.80 -8.45
C VAL A 387 18.90 -4.55 -7.19
N HIS A 388 18.39 -5.62 -6.59
CA HIS A 388 17.75 -5.60 -5.28
C HIS A 388 18.61 -6.33 -4.27
N GLN A 389 18.60 -5.84 -3.04
CA GLN A 389 19.31 -6.37 -1.88
C GLN A 389 18.34 -6.36 -0.69
N PHE A 390 18.22 -7.49 -0.02
CA PHE A 390 17.61 -7.63 1.29
C PHE A 390 18.70 -8.07 2.28
N GLY A 391 18.72 -7.43 3.46
CA GLY A 391 19.74 -7.72 4.47
C GLY A 391 21.15 -7.37 3.99
N SER A 392 22.14 -7.60 4.85
CA SER A 392 23.55 -7.43 4.47
C SER A 392 24.43 -8.33 5.31
N ILE A 393 25.36 -9.03 4.66
CA ILE A 393 26.36 -9.87 5.35
C ILE A 393 27.40 -9.02 6.08
N ARG A 394 27.51 -7.73 5.73
CA ARG A 394 28.46 -6.78 6.33
C ARG A 394 27.95 -6.12 7.60
N CYS A 395 26.72 -6.40 8.00
CA CYS A 395 26.16 -5.83 9.21
C CYS A 395 26.61 -6.63 10.43
N GLU A 396 27.67 -6.17 11.09
CA GLU A 396 28.15 -6.74 12.35
C GLU A 396 28.16 -5.69 13.48
N GLY A 397 28.01 -6.15 14.72
CA GLY A 397 28.27 -5.33 15.91
C GLY A 397 27.15 -4.37 16.32
N LYS A 398 27.53 -3.17 16.79
CA LYS A 398 26.65 -2.22 17.51
C LYS A 398 25.56 -1.61 16.63
N ASP A 399 25.85 -1.30 15.37
CA ASP A 399 24.90 -0.63 14.46
C ASP A 399 23.69 -1.52 14.15
N PHE A 400 23.93 -2.82 13.99
CA PHE A 400 22.89 -3.82 13.78
C PHE A 400 22.04 -4.05 15.04
N HIS A 401 22.67 -4.10 16.21
CA HIS A 401 21.95 -4.21 17.49
C HIS A 401 21.04 -3.00 17.72
N GLU A 402 21.51 -1.79 17.41
CA GLU A 402 20.72 -0.57 17.53
C GLU A 402 19.50 -0.57 16.59
N MET A 403 19.66 -0.96 15.31
CA MET A 403 18.53 -1.07 14.39
C MET A 403 17.52 -2.14 14.84
N ARG A 404 18.00 -3.27 15.36
CA ARG A 404 17.14 -4.32 15.91
C ARG A 404 16.34 -3.83 17.11
N VAL A 405 16.94 -3.03 17.99
CA VAL A 405 16.24 -2.44 19.16
C VAL A 405 15.16 -1.47 18.70
N ILE A 406 15.46 -0.61 17.72
CA ILE A 406 14.49 0.35 17.15
C ILE A 406 13.31 -0.40 16.51
N PHE A 407 13.57 -1.50 15.78
CA PHE A 407 12.52 -2.32 15.17
C PHE A 407 11.61 -2.99 16.22
N ARG A 408 12.20 -3.54 17.29
CA ARG A 408 11.47 -4.23 18.38
C ARG A 408 10.61 -3.32 19.25
N GLN A 409 10.88 -2.02 19.25
CA GLN A 409 10.05 -1.05 19.98
C GLN A 409 8.75 -0.71 19.23
N GLU A 410 8.48 -1.39 18.10
CA GLU A 410 7.33 -1.16 17.20
C GLU A 410 7.22 0.28 16.65
N GLU A 411 8.25 1.11 16.87
CA GLU A 411 8.27 2.49 16.38
C GLU A 411 8.43 2.56 14.85
N LEU A 412 8.99 1.50 14.24
CA LEU A 412 9.23 1.36 12.80
C LEU A 412 9.15 -0.11 12.32
N ARG A 413 8.15 -0.44 11.50
CA ARG A 413 8.06 -1.73 10.77
C ARG A 413 8.77 -1.67 9.41
N PHE A 414 10.02 -1.20 9.38
CA PHE A 414 10.79 -1.14 8.13
C PHE A 414 11.53 -2.44 7.84
N ILE A 415 11.57 -2.82 6.56
CA ILE A 415 12.31 -3.98 6.09
C ILE A 415 13.68 -3.52 5.56
N PRO A 416 14.80 -4.19 5.88
CA PRO A 416 16.13 -3.83 5.40
C PRO A 416 16.32 -4.17 3.90
N THR A 417 15.55 -3.53 3.02
CA THR A 417 15.67 -3.64 1.56
C THR A 417 16.23 -2.37 0.93
N GLY A 418 17.00 -2.56 -0.14
CA GLY A 418 17.60 -1.51 -0.94
C GLY A 418 17.93 -2.00 -2.34
N GLY A 419 18.35 -1.08 -3.20
CA GLY A 419 18.68 -1.43 -4.57
C GLY A 419 19.26 -0.27 -5.36
N VAL A 420 19.73 -0.60 -6.55
CA VAL A 420 20.20 0.39 -7.53
C VAL A 420 19.66 0.07 -8.91
N SER A 421 19.50 1.10 -9.72
CA SER A 421 19.18 0.95 -11.13
C SER A 421 20.13 1.76 -12.00
N ILE A 422 20.82 1.08 -12.92
CA ILE A 422 21.93 1.61 -13.69
C ILE A 422 21.67 1.44 -15.19
N GLN A 423 21.72 2.53 -15.96
CA GLN A 423 21.51 2.48 -17.41
C GLN A 423 22.72 1.86 -18.10
N LEU A 424 22.53 0.76 -18.84
CA LEU A 424 23.64 -0.04 -19.39
C LEU A 424 24.41 0.66 -20.52
N CYS A 425 23.69 1.32 -21.43
CA CYS A 425 24.27 1.96 -22.62
C CYS A 425 24.72 3.42 -22.39
N SER A 426 24.74 3.88 -21.14
CA SER A 426 25.06 5.28 -20.83
C SER A 426 26.58 5.48 -20.73
N LYS A 427 27.14 6.28 -21.66
CA LYS A 427 28.57 6.66 -21.63
C LYS A 427 28.95 7.36 -20.32
N ASN A 428 28.08 8.22 -19.81
CA ASN A 428 28.29 8.97 -18.57
C ASN A 428 28.39 8.03 -17.35
N VAL A 429 27.52 7.02 -17.29
CA VAL A 429 27.57 5.98 -16.25
C VAL A 429 28.88 5.20 -16.35
N ARG A 430 29.26 4.78 -17.56
CA ARG A 430 30.48 4.01 -17.79
C ARG A 430 31.73 4.77 -17.38
N GLU A 431 31.84 6.05 -17.72
CA GLU A 431 32.95 6.90 -17.31
C GLU A 431 33.01 7.11 -15.80
N PHE A 432 31.86 7.34 -15.16
CA PHE A 432 31.78 7.53 -13.71
C PHE A 432 32.17 6.27 -12.93
N LEU A 433 31.73 5.09 -13.36
CA LEU A 433 31.97 3.83 -12.65
C LEU A 433 33.33 3.21 -12.95
N LYS A 434 34.00 3.60 -14.05
CA LYS A 434 35.30 3.04 -14.47
C LYS A 434 36.38 3.04 -13.37
N PRO A 435 36.59 4.11 -12.58
CA PRO A 435 37.55 4.09 -11.48
C PRO A 435 37.15 3.12 -10.37
N MET A 436 35.86 2.94 -10.11
CA MET A 436 35.37 1.99 -9.09
C MET A 436 35.59 0.54 -9.53
N LEU A 437 35.36 0.26 -10.83
CA LEU A 437 35.61 -1.06 -11.42
C LEU A 437 37.06 -1.50 -11.27
N GLN A 438 38.01 -0.59 -11.46
CA GLN A 438 39.46 -0.87 -11.34
C GLN A 438 39.91 -1.23 -9.92
N HIS A 439 39.12 -0.90 -8.89
CA HIS A 439 39.47 -1.12 -7.49
C HIS A 439 38.61 -2.21 -6.82
N LEU A 440 37.72 -2.88 -7.57
CA LEU A 440 36.88 -3.99 -7.07
C LEU A 440 37.69 -5.13 -6.45
N GLU A 441 38.92 -5.37 -6.92
CA GLU A 441 39.83 -6.38 -6.38
C GLU A 441 40.29 -6.07 -4.94
N THR A 442 40.11 -4.84 -4.47
CA THR A 442 40.32 -4.45 -3.06
C THR A 442 38.99 -4.06 -2.43
N GLU A 443 38.14 -5.04 -2.14
CA GLU A 443 36.75 -4.88 -1.66
C GLU A 443 36.59 -3.86 -0.51
N HIS A 444 37.61 -3.71 0.35
CA HIS A 444 37.64 -2.75 1.47
C HIS A 444 37.78 -1.26 1.06
N LYS A 445 38.44 -0.93 -0.05
CA LYS A 445 38.65 0.48 -0.48
C LYS A 445 37.42 1.06 -1.18
N SER A 446 36.69 0.24 -1.93
CA SER A 446 35.46 0.63 -2.63
C SER A 446 34.33 0.95 -1.65
N ALA A 447 34.18 0.17 -0.59
CA ALA A 447 33.22 0.43 0.49
C ALA A 447 33.51 1.74 1.25
N LYS A 448 34.79 2.03 1.56
CA LYS A 448 35.19 3.30 2.19
C LYS A 448 34.92 4.53 1.32
N ARG A 449 35.10 4.44 0.00
CA ARG A 449 34.77 5.52 -0.94
C ARG A 449 33.26 5.78 -1.03
N LEU A 450 32.44 4.73 -0.89
CA LEU A 450 30.98 4.85 -0.87
C LEU A 450 30.45 5.40 0.45
N GLN A 451 31.05 5.04 1.58
CA GLN A 451 30.74 5.66 2.88
C GLN A 451 31.05 7.17 2.91
N THR A 452 31.97 7.66 2.07
CA THR A 452 32.21 9.09 1.89
C THR A 452 31.24 9.79 0.93
N PHE A 453 30.46 9.04 0.14
CA PHE A 453 29.34 9.60 -0.62
C PHE A 453 28.17 9.83 0.35
N GLN A 454 28.25 10.92 1.10
CA GLN A 454 27.08 11.44 1.80
C GLN A 454 26.07 11.88 0.75
N LEU A 455 24.91 11.21 0.71
CA LEU A 455 23.76 11.80 0.03
C LEU A 455 23.51 13.19 0.66
N PRO A 456 23.23 14.22 -0.15
CA PRO A 456 23.06 15.56 0.37
C PRO A 456 21.94 15.56 1.44
N PRO A 457 22.14 16.22 2.60
CA PRO A 457 21.08 16.39 3.56
C PRO A 457 19.94 17.22 2.95
N THR A 458 18.71 16.77 3.17
CA THR A 458 17.47 17.38 2.72
C THR A 458 17.12 18.61 3.54
N GLY A 459 16.74 19.70 2.86
CA GLY A 459 16.29 20.96 3.47
C GLY A 459 16.81 22.25 2.83
N SER A 460 17.80 22.18 1.93
CA SER A 460 18.16 23.33 1.10
C SER A 460 17.45 23.22 -0.25
N THR A 461 16.78 24.29 -0.69
CA THR A 461 16.70 24.54 -2.14
C THR A 461 18.10 24.39 -2.72
N TYR A 462 18.23 23.59 -3.78
CA TYR A 462 19.31 23.60 -4.77
C TYR A 462 20.63 24.29 -4.36
N GLY A 463 21.71 23.50 -4.30
CA GLY A 463 23.07 24.00 -4.52
C GLY A 463 23.84 24.38 -3.26
N HIS A 464 24.55 23.42 -2.69
CA HIS A 464 26.00 23.43 -2.48
C HIS A 464 26.39 22.23 -1.60
N LEU A 465 27.01 21.21 -2.21
CA LEU A 465 27.78 20.19 -1.50
C LEU A 465 29.18 20.75 -1.15
N PRO A 466 29.86 20.25 -0.10
CA PRO A 466 31.21 20.68 0.26
C PRO A 466 32.19 20.42 -0.89
N GLN A 467 33.15 21.33 -1.08
CA GLN A 467 34.19 21.21 -2.10
C GLN A 467 35.07 19.95 -1.85
N ALA A 468 34.70 18.83 -2.44
CA ALA A 468 35.67 17.82 -2.85
C ALA A 468 36.36 18.33 -4.13
N GLY A 469 37.69 18.19 -4.18
CA GLY A 469 38.59 18.91 -5.07
C GLY A 469 38.17 19.00 -6.54
N ARG A 470 38.52 20.14 -7.15
CA ARG A 470 38.40 20.53 -8.56
C ARG A 470 38.40 19.34 -9.54
N HIS A 471 37.22 18.80 -9.81
CA HIS A 471 36.89 18.15 -11.06
C HIS A 471 35.54 18.68 -11.51
N THR A 472 35.53 19.18 -12.73
CA THR A 472 34.43 19.80 -13.48
C THR A 472 33.06 19.23 -13.15
N ARG A 473 32.12 20.10 -12.70
CA ARG A 473 30.68 19.81 -12.65
C ARG A 473 30.24 19.27 -14.01
N SER A 474 30.06 17.95 -14.12
CA SER A 474 29.43 17.36 -15.30
C SER A 474 27.93 17.53 -15.15
N GLN A 475 27.26 18.14 -16.14
CA GLN A 475 25.81 18.31 -16.23
C GLN A 475 25.04 16.96 -16.38
N THR A 476 25.65 15.82 -16.03
CA THR A 476 25.24 14.47 -16.44
C THR A 476 24.87 13.53 -15.29
N ALA A 477 24.81 14.01 -14.04
CA ALA A 477 24.48 13.18 -12.88
C ALA A 477 23.05 13.47 -12.38
N ASN A 478 22.09 12.68 -12.87
CA ASN A 478 20.63 12.92 -12.75
C ASN A 478 19.83 11.73 -12.23
N GLY A 479 20.43 10.86 -11.41
CA GLY A 479 19.76 9.75 -10.75
C GLY A 479 18.68 10.21 -9.77
N ASN A 480 17.65 9.41 -9.61
CA ASN A 480 16.57 9.63 -8.65
C ASN A 480 16.77 8.79 -7.39
N LEU A 481 16.15 9.24 -6.30
CA LEU A 481 15.96 8.46 -5.10
C LEU A 481 14.58 7.82 -5.14
N TYR A 482 14.46 6.57 -4.72
CA TYR A 482 13.22 5.81 -4.70
C TYR A 482 12.95 5.28 -3.30
N CYS A 483 11.68 5.30 -2.94
CA CYS A 483 11.12 4.44 -1.91
C CYS A 483 9.92 3.74 -2.55
N PHE A 484 10.20 2.64 -3.26
CA PHE A 484 9.31 1.97 -4.23
C PHE A 484 9.03 2.81 -5.49
N LEU A 485 8.44 4.00 -5.31
CA LEU A 485 8.22 5.01 -6.36
C LEU A 485 9.25 6.16 -6.23
N PRO A 486 9.49 6.93 -7.32
CA PRO A 486 10.46 8.01 -7.31
C PRO A 486 10.06 9.10 -6.31
N LEU A 487 11.02 9.55 -5.53
CA LEU A 487 10.88 10.73 -4.67
C LEU A 487 11.26 11.99 -5.46
N PRO A 488 10.71 13.16 -5.10
CA PRO A 488 11.09 14.42 -5.73
C PRO A 488 12.59 14.71 -5.60
N GLY A 489 13.19 15.29 -6.64
CA GLY A 489 14.59 15.71 -6.65
C GLY A 489 15.56 14.72 -7.29
N LYS A 490 16.85 15.06 -7.28
CA LYS A 490 17.94 14.30 -7.91
C LYS A 490 19.04 14.02 -6.89
N THR A 491 19.61 12.82 -6.93
CA THR A 491 20.69 12.39 -6.03
C THR A 491 22.05 12.97 -6.40
N GLY A 492 22.22 13.44 -7.64
CA GLY A 492 23.52 13.82 -8.19
C GLY A 492 24.42 12.61 -8.49
N LEU A 493 23.89 11.38 -8.44
CA LEU A 493 24.54 10.16 -8.93
C LEU A 493 24.11 9.92 -10.39
N PRO A 494 24.90 9.22 -11.22
CA PRO A 494 24.49 8.87 -12.58
C PRO A 494 23.57 7.63 -12.62
N PHE A 495 23.16 7.11 -11.46
CA PHE A 495 22.29 5.96 -11.31
C PHE A 495 21.24 6.21 -10.23
N ASN A 496 20.18 5.42 -10.27
CA ASN A 496 19.05 5.48 -9.36
C ASN A 496 19.33 4.66 -8.10
N VAL A 497 18.84 5.12 -6.95
CA VAL A 497 18.97 4.45 -5.65
C VAL A 497 17.60 4.19 -5.07
N ASN A 498 17.35 2.96 -4.61
CA ASN A 498 16.11 2.55 -3.95
C ASN A 498 16.40 2.05 -2.54
N GLY A 499 15.43 2.24 -1.65
CA GLY A 499 15.46 1.70 -0.30
C GLY A 499 14.12 1.87 0.39
N HIS A 500 13.86 1.04 1.39
CA HIS A 500 12.71 1.20 2.28
C HIS A 500 12.97 2.36 3.26
N PHE A 501 13.18 3.56 2.71
CA PHE A 501 13.57 4.73 3.48
C PHE A 501 12.43 5.26 4.33
N SER A 502 12.80 5.81 5.49
CA SER A 502 11.92 6.66 6.28
C SER A 502 11.80 8.01 5.61
N VAL A 503 10.62 8.31 5.06
CA VAL A 503 10.32 9.57 4.37
C VAL A 503 9.27 10.38 5.13
N ASP A 504 9.21 11.69 4.85
CA ASP A 504 8.14 12.52 5.39
C ASP A 504 6.77 12.11 4.82
N ARG A 505 5.68 12.52 5.48
CA ARG A 505 4.31 12.14 5.09
C ARG A 505 3.98 12.51 3.64
N ALA A 506 4.45 13.65 3.16
CA ALA A 506 4.24 14.11 1.80
C ALA A 506 5.29 13.55 0.82
N ARG A 507 6.13 12.60 1.26
CA ARG A 507 7.16 11.92 0.47
C ARG A 507 8.10 12.88 -0.28
N ARG A 508 8.34 14.09 0.28
CA ARG A 508 9.19 15.12 -0.35
C ARG A 508 10.68 14.91 -0.06
N GLY A 509 11.01 14.15 0.96
CA GLY A 509 12.38 13.85 1.33
C GLY A 509 12.51 12.77 2.39
N LEU A 510 13.76 12.46 2.73
CA LEU A 510 14.11 11.54 3.81
C LEU A 510 13.97 12.24 5.17
N LEU A 511 13.54 11.51 6.19
CA LEU A 511 13.55 12.01 7.56
C LEU A 511 14.96 11.97 8.13
N GLU A 512 15.36 13.07 8.77
CA GLU A 512 16.72 13.31 9.27
C GLU A 512 16.80 13.49 10.79
N ASP A 513 15.78 13.05 11.51
CA ASP A 513 15.69 13.12 12.96
C ASP A 513 15.72 11.73 13.63
N GLY A 514 16.25 11.70 14.85
CA GLY A 514 16.21 10.55 15.75
C GLY A 514 16.66 9.23 15.12
N TYR A 515 15.86 8.19 15.33
CA TYR A 515 16.09 6.84 14.81
C TYR A 515 15.87 6.74 13.28
N ARG A 516 15.09 7.66 12.68
CA ARG A 516 14.76 7.64 11.24
C ARG A 516 15.96 7.99 10.38
N LYS A 517 16.74 8.98 10.81
CA LYS A 517 18.05 9.28 10.20
C LYS A 517 19.00 8.09 10.26
N LYS A 518 19.06 7.42 11.41
CA LYS A 518 19.93 6.25 11.60
C LYS A 518 19.52 5.12 10.68
N TRP A 519 18.22 4.86 10.55
CA TRP A 519 17.69 3.88 9.60
C TRP A 519 18.06 4.19 8.15
N ASN A 520 17.83 5.41 7.70
CA ASN A 520 18.18 5.84 6.35
C ASN A 520 19.69 5.72 6.09
N THR A 521 20.52 6.09 7.07
CA THR A 521 21.98 5.97 7.01
C THR A 521 22.42 4.51 6.96
N PHE A 522 21.77 3.63 7.72
CA PHE A 522 21.99 2.18 7.72
C PHE A 522 21.71 1.57 6.34
N LEU A 523 20.55 1.86 5.74
CA LEU A 523 20.20 1.37 4.40
C LEU A 523 21.24 1.78 3.37
N LEU A 524 21.69 3.04 3.38
CA LEU A 524 22.68 3.54 2.43
C LEU A 524 24.06 2.91 2.62
N SER A 525 24.51 2.79 3.88
CA SER A 525 25.87 2.37 4.21
C SER A 525 26.11 0.88 4.01
N PHE A 526 25.06 0.07 4.18
CA PHE A 526 25.17 -1.38 4.13
C PHE A 526 24.40 -1.96 2.95
N ILE A 527 23.08 -1.79 2.92
CA ILE A 527 22.19 -2.48 1.96
C ILE A 527 22.38 -1.98 0.53
N VAL A 528 22.25 -0.66 0.31
CA VAL A 528 22.43 -0.05 -1.02
C VAL A 528 23.89 -0.19 -1.49
N THR A 529 24.84 -0.14 -0.57
CA THR A 529 26.26 -0.33 -0.88
C THR A 529 26.54 -1.75 -1.39
N GLU A 530 25.94 -2.79 -0.79
CA GLU A 530 26.04 -4.16 -1.29
C GLU A 530 25.38 -4.31 -2.66
N ALA A 531 24.19 -3.76 -2.86
CA ALA A 531 23.52 -3.74 -4.16
C ALA A 531 24.40 -3.10 -5.25
N LEU A 532 25.05 -1.98 -4.93
CA LEU A 532 25.96 -1.31 -5.87
C LEU A 532 27.22 -2.13 -6.17
N ILE A 533 27.80 -2.81 -5.18
CA ILE A 533 28.95 -3.70 -5.40
C ILE A 533 28.56 -4.85 -6.32
N LYS A 534 27.39 -5.45 -6.13
CA LYS A 534 26.86 -6.48 -7.02
C LYS A 534 26.65 -5.93 -8.44
N ALA A 535 26.07 -4.75 -8.56
CA ALA A 535 25.89 -4.08 -9.85
C ALA A 535 27.23 -3.83 -10.55
N LEU A 536 28.25 -3.38 -9.82
CA LEU A 536 29.61 -3.17 -10.33
C LEU A 536 30.25 -4.48 -10.81
N LYS A 537 30.14 -5.58 -10.05
CA LYS A 537 30.62 -6.92 -10.45
C LYS A 537 29.92 -7.38 -11.74
N TYR A 538 28.61 -7.16 -11.87
CA TYR A 538 27.85 -7.47 -13.08
C TYR A 538 28.35 -6.65 -14.28
N LEU A 539 28.47 -5.33 -14.11
CA LEU A 539 28.91 -4.42 -15.18
C LEU A 539 30.34 -4.71 -15.64
N GLN A 540 31.22 -5.14 -14.74
CA GLN A 540 32.57 -5.57 -15.08
C GLN A 540 32.53 -6.71 -16.10
N LYS A 541 31.73 -7.74 -15.83
CA LYS A 541 31.55 -8.88 -16.76
C LYS A 541 30.89 -8.44 -18.07
N TYR A 542 29.80 -7.68 -17.98
CA TYR A 542 29.02 -7.21 -19.12
C TYR A 542 29.84 -6.37 -20.12
N TRP A 543 30.60 -5.38 -19.63
CA TRP A 543 31.41 -4.53 -20.51
C TRP A 543 32.67 -5.20 -21.06
N ILE A 544 33.15 -6.28 -20.42
CA ILE A 544 34.21 -7.13 -20.99
C ILE A 544 33.66 -7.94 -22.18
N GLU A 545 32.51 -8.59 -21.99
CA GLU A 545 31.83 -9.36 -23.04
C GLU A 545 31.46 -8.49 -24.24
N GLU A 546 30.86 -7.32 -24.01
CA GLU A 546 30.49 -6.37 -25.07
C GLU A 546 31.69 -5.91 -25.90
N ASN A 547 32.82 -5.62 -25.25
CA ASN A 547 34.05 -5.25 -25.95
C ASN A 547 34.60 -6.41 -26.78
N THR A 548 34.47 -7.64 -26.30
CA THR A 548 34.94 -8.86 -26.99
C THR A 548 34.08 -9.12 -28.24
N ASP A 549 32.76 -9.00 -28.13
CA ASP A 549 31.82 -9.12 -29.25
C ASP A 549 32.02 -8.02 -30.29
N MET A 550 32.26 -6.77 -29.87
CA MET A 550 32.60 -5.68 -30.78
C MET A 550 33.90 -5.93 -31.54
N LEU A 551 34.91 -6.51 -30.88
CA LEU A 551 36.16 -6.87 -31.53
C LEU A 551 35.92 -7.99 -32.55
N LEU A 552 35.20 -9.05 -32.18
CA LEU A 552 34.88 -10.17 -33.08
C LEU A 552 34.07 -9.74 -34.31
N LYS A 553 33.07 -8.86 -34.15
CA LYS A 553 32.29 -8.28 -35.26
C LYS A 553 33.09 -7.36 -36.19
N LYS A 554 34.29 -6.93 -35.80
CA LYS A 554 35.18 -6.11 -36.63
C LYS A 554 36.11 -6.97 -37.50
N TYR A 555 36.18 -8.27 -37.24
CA TYR A 555 36.99 -9.26 -37.97
C TYR A 555 36.16 -10.23 -38.82
N VAL A 556 34.85 -10.02 -38.90
CA VAL A 556 33.89 -10.64 -39.84
C VAL A 556 33.38 -9.54 -40.74
#